data_AF-A0A7C6QGE8-F1
#
_entry.id   AF-A0A7C6QGE8-F1
#
_cell.length_a   1.000
_cell.length_b   1.000
_cell.length_c   1.000
_cell.angle_alpha   90.00
_cell.angle_beta   90.00
_cell.angle_gamma   90.00
#
_symmetry.space_group_name_H-M   'P 1'
#
loop_
_entity.id
_entity.type
_entity.pdbx_description
1 polymer ?
#
loop_
_entity_poly.entity_id
_entity_poly.type
_entity_poly.pdbx_seq_one_letter_code
_entity_poly.pdbx_strand_id
1 'polypeptide(L)'
;GPAVPASLTVPAGPVAPAVPDANSAVPAPAPFVLLCHSSAVYKEAEQAGVDLLCAGHTHGGQVCLPFFGAIYTNDDVGRRFASGLKRYGRMAINVSRGIGWAKLRVRFFCRPALHLLIINNT
;
A
#
# COMPACT_ATOMS: atom_id res chain seq x y z
N GLY A 1 24.91 -38.33 -5.21
CA GLY A 1 24.18 -37.37 -6.06
C GLY A 1 24.55 -35.97 -5.60
N PRO A 2 24.63 -34.97 -6.49
CA PRO A 2 25.10 -33.65 -6.09
C PRO A 2 24.08 -33.01 -5.14
N ALA A 3 24.60 -32.38 -4.08
CA ALA A 3 23.84 -31.69 -3.06
C ALA A 3 23.18 -30.43 -3.66
N VAL A 4 21.89 -30.25 -3.40
CA VAL A 4 21.13 -29.02 -3.69
C VAL A 4 21.61 -27.94 -2.72
N PRO A 5 22.03 -26.74 -3.16
CA PRO A 5 22.43 -25.70 -2.24
C PRO A 5 21.23 -25.18 -1.45
N ALA A 6 21.44 -25.01 -0.15
CA ALA A 6 20.47 -24.48 0.80
C ALA A 6 19.94 -23.11 0.34
N SER A 7 18.62 -23.04 0.12
CA SER A 7 17.90 -21.78 -0.12
C SER A 7 18.04 -20.89 1.10
N LEU A 8 18.66 -19.73 0.92
CA LEU A 8 18.78 -18.69 1.93
C LEU A 8 17.38 -18.11 2.21
N THR A 9 16.74 -18.56 3.28
CA THR A 9 15.46 -18.00 3.73
C THR A 9 15.70 -16.60 4.29
N VAL A 10 15.36 -15.57 3.53
CA VAL A 10 15.29 -14.20 4.05
C VAL A 10 14.14 -14.17 5.07
N PRO A 11 14.36 -13.73 6.32
CA PRO A 11 13.30 -13.69 7.32
C PRO A 11 12.19 -12.77 6.83
N ALA A 12 10.96 -13.27 6.83
CA ALA A 12 9.78 -12.47 6.56
C ALA A 12 9.77 -11.29 7.54
N GLY A 13 9.68 -10.08 6.99
CA GLY A 13 9.36 -8.89 7.77
C GLY A 13 8.05 -9.08 8.55
N PRO A 14 7.73 -8.17 9.48
CA PRO A 14 6.56 -8.31 10.34
C PRO A 14 5.31 -8.61 9.49
N VAL A 15 4.67 -9.74 9.78
CA VAL A 15 3.41 -10.16 9.15
C VAL A 15 2.43 -9.00 9.32
N ALA A 16 2.02 -8.42 8.19
CA ALA A 16 1.07 -7.33 8.20
C ALA A 16 -0.23 -7.81 8.88
N PRO A 17 -0.88 -6.98 9.72
CA PRO A 17 -2.07 -7.41 10.45
C PRO A 17 -3.12 -7.93 9.47
N ALA A 18 -3.65 -9.12 9.75
CA ALA A 18 -4.70 -9.74 8.95
C ALA A 18 -5.86 -8.76 8.78
N VAL A 19 -6.35 -8.59 7.55
CA VAL A 19 -7.58 -7.84 7.28
C VAL A 19 -8.70 -8.61 8.00
N PRO A 20 -9.34 -8.04 9.03
CA PRO A 20 -10.43 -8.73 9.72
C PRO A 20 -11.58 -8.98 8.73
N ASP A 21 -12.33 -10.05 8.96
CA ASP A 21 -13.46 -10.49 8.14
C ASP A 21 -14.68 -9.57 8.34
N ALA A 22 -14.49 -8.28 8.06
CA ALA A 22 -15.42 -7.19 8.29
C ALA A 22 -16.61 -7.19 7.33
N ASN A 23 -16.56 -8.02 6.28
CA ASN A 23 -17.61 -8.15 5.27
C ASN A 23 -18.81 -8.98 5.71
N SER A 24 -18.71 -9.72 6.81
CA SER A 24 -19.78 -10.61 7.29
C SER A 24 -21.09 -9.87 7.64
N ALA A 25 -21.04 -8.55 7.84
CA ALA A 25 -22.19 -7.72 8.24
C ALA A 25 -22.68 -6.73 7.17
N VAL A 26 -22.07 -6.68 5.98
CA VAL A 26 -22.40 -5.67 4.96
C VAL A 26 -23.40 -6.23 3.94
N PRO A 27 -24.57 -5.59 3.72
CA PRO A 27 -25.53 -6.02 2.70
C PRO A 27 -24.94 -5.90 1.29
N ALA A 28 -25.06 -6.96 0.47
CA ALA A 28 -24.60 -6.96 -0.92
C ALA A 28 -25.63 -6.30 -1.87
N PRO A 29 -25.19 -5.63 -2.97
CA PRO A 29 -23.80 -5.35 -3.33
C PRO A 29 -23.39 -3.94 -2.87
N ALA A 30 -22.56 -3.85 -1.82
CA ALA A 30 -21.94 -2.62 -1.39
C ALA A 30 -20.42 -2.68 -1.63
N PRO A 31 -19.78 -1.57 -2.05
CA PRO A 31 -18.34 -1.55 -2.28
C PRO A 31 -17.58 -1.74 -0.95
N PHE A 32 -16.60 -2.65 -0.94
CA PHE A 32 -15.75 -2.86 0.23
C PHE A 32 -14.49 -1.98 0.15
N VAL A 33 -14.45 -0.95 1.00
CA VAL A 33 -13.32 -0.01 1.08
C VAL A 33 -12.53 -0.24 2.35
N LEU A 34 -11.23 -0.53 2.21
CA LEU A 34 -10.31 -0.70 3.33
C LEU A 34 -9.46 0.56 3.51
N LEU A 35 -9.49 1.15 4.70
CA LEU A 35 -8.55 2.18 5.12
C LEU A 35 -7.51 1.55 6.04
N CYS A 36 -6.25 1.55 5.62
CA CYS A 36 -5.16 0.99 6.40
C CYS A 36 -4.00 1.99 6.51
N HIS A 37 -3.14 1.79 7.49
CA HIS A 37 -1.93 2.59 7.56
C HIS A 37 -0.99 2.22 6.40
N SER A 38 -0.66 0.93 6.26
CA SER A 38 0.34 0.40 5.33
C SER A 38 -0.28 -0.33 4.13
N SER A 39 0.26 -0.08 2.95
CA SER A 39 -0.08 -0.77 1.70
C SER A 39 0.43 -2.22 1.65
N ALA A 40 1.24 -2.67 2.62
CA ALA A 40 1.76 -4.04 2.69
C ALA A 40 0.69 -5.13 2.64
N VAL A 41 -0.50 -4.85 3.18
CA VAL A 41 -1.65 -5.79 3.25
C VAL A 41 -2.37 -5.99 1.91
N TYR A 42 -1.84 -5.48 0.81
CA TYR A 42 -2.56 -5.46 -0.48
C TYR A 42 -2.91 -6.85 -1.01
N LYS A 43 -2.15 -7.89 -0.68
CA LYS A 43 -2.44 -9.27 -1.13
C LYS A 43 -3.62 -9.83 -0.34
N GLU A 44 -3.58 -9.68 0.97
CA GLU A 44 -4.61 -10.12 1.91
C GLU A 44 -5.91 -9.37 1.65
N ALA A 45 -5.84 -8.06 1.40
CA ALA A 45 -6.98 -7.23 1.06
C ALA A 45 -7.66 -7.66 -0.25
N GLU A 46 -6.87 -7.98 -1.29
CA GLU A 46 -7.43 -8.47 -2.56
C GLU A 46 -8.12 -9.83 -2.40
N GLN A 47 -7.52 -10.73 -1.61
CA GLN A 47 -8.11 -12.03 -1.27
C GLN A 47 -9.40 -11.91 -0.45
N ALA A 48 -9.49 -10.91 0.42
CA ALA A 48 -10.69 -10.59 1.19
C ALA A 48 -11.80 -9.90 0.36
N GLY A 49 -11.56 -9.65 -0.93
CA GLY A 49 -12.54 -9.03 -1.82
C GLY A 49 -12.67 -7.52 -1.64
N VAL A 50 -11.63 -6.82 -1.18
CA VAL A 50 -11.61 -5.36 -1.11
C VAL A 50 -11.63 -4.77 -2.53
N ASP A 51 -12.53 -3.80 -2.77
CA ASP A 51 -12.62 -3.08 -4.04
C ASP A 51 -11.65 -1.89 -4.09
N LEU A 52 -11.44 -1.23 -2.94
CA LEU A 52 -10.56 -0.07 -2.81
C LEU A 52 -9.77 -0.10 -1.49
N LEU A 53 -8.44 -0.12 -1.59
CA LEU A 53 -7.49 0.04 -0.49
C LEU A 53 -6.94 1.47 -0.45
N CYS A 54 -7.10 2.17 0.66
CA CYS A 54 -6.53 3.50 0.90
C CYS A 54 -5.45 3.45 1.98
N ALA A 55 -4.25 3.93 1.67
CA ALA A 55 -3.10 3.91 2.59
C ALA A 55 -2.28 5.21 2.56
N GLY A 56 -1.41 5.38 3.56
CA GLY A 56 -0.53 6.55 3.70
C GLY A 56 0.90 6.28 4.18
N HIS A 57 1.24 5.05 4.59
CA HIS A 57 2.49 4.70 5.28
C HIS A 57 3.77 5.12 4.56
N THR A 58 3.80 5.00 3.24
CA THR A 58 5.00 5.31 2.45
C THR A 58 5.18 6.80 2.21
N HIS A 59 4.11 7.61 2.27
CA HIS A 59 4.09 9.05 1.95
C HIS A 59 4.70 9.42 0.58
N GLY A 60 4.86 8.48 -0.35
CA GLY A 60 5.66 8.67 -1.58
C GLY A 60 7.16 8.81 -1.35
N GLY A 61 7.66 8.44 -0.16
CA GLY A 61 9.00 8.72 0.35
C GLY A 61 9.09 10.08 1.07
N GLN A 62 10.17 10.30 1.81
CA GLN A 62 10.51 11.64 2.34
C GLN A 62 11.55 12.35 1.47
N VAL A 63 12.34 11.59 0.71
CA VAL A 63 13.36 12.10 -0.21
C VAL A 63 13.22 11.38 -1.55
N CYS A 64 12.89 12.13 -2.59
CA CYS A 64 12.82 11.66 -3.95
C CYS A 64 13.98 12.23 -4.76
N LEU A 65 14.59 11.42 -5.61
CA LEU A 65 15.55 11.92 -6.60
C LEU A 65 14.83 12.28 -7.90
N PRO A 66 15.28 13.32 -8.61
CA PRO A 66 14.81 13.59 -9.97
C PRO A 66 14.94 12.32 -10.80
N PHE A 67 13.90 11.97 -11.56
CA PHE A 67 13.83 10.80 -12.46
C PHE A 67 13.83 9.40 -11.81
N PHE A 68 14.30 9.23 -10.57
CA PHE A 68 14.35 7.93 -9.88
C PHE A 68 13.24 7.71 -8.84
N GLY A 69 12.62 8.79 -8.35
CA GLY A 69 11.57 8.71 -7.32
C GLY A 69 12.13 8.47 -5.92
N ALA A 70 11.32 7.89 -5.03
CA ALA A 70 11.67 7.71 -3.62
C ALA A 70 12.95 6.87 -3.45
N ILE A 71 13.93 7.41 -2.72
CA ILE A 71 15.15 6.68 -2.33
C ILE A 71 14.80 5.59 -1.32
N TYR A 72 13.90 5.92 -0.39
CA TYR A 72 13.44 5.04 0.65
C TYR A 72 11.93 5.19 0.81
N THR A 73 11.26 4.06 0.76
CA THR A 73 9.85 3.90 1.11
C THR A 73 9.85 2.98 2.31
N ASN A 74 9.22 3.38 3.43
CA ASN A 74 9.13 2.58 4.66
C ASN A 74 8.26 1.30 4.47
N ASP A 75 8.29 0.66 3.31
CA ASP A 75 7.40 -0.43 2.97
C ASP A 75 8.05 -1.36 1.93
N ASP A 76 7.89 -2.67 2.13
CA ASP A 76 8.51 -3.74 1.33
C ASP A 76 7.81 -3.97 -0.02
N VAL A 77 6.72 -3.23 -0.27
CA VAL A 77 5.87 -3.31 -1.47
C VAL A 77 6.54 -2.68 -2.70
N GLY A 78 7.71 -2.07 -2.51
CA GLY A 78 8.50 -1.43 -3.55
C GLY A 78 7.90 -0.13 -4.10
N ARG A 79 8.64 0.53 -5.01
CA ARG A 79 8.26 1.83 -5.59
C ARG A 79 6.93 1.82 -6.33
N ARG A 80 6.48 0.63 -6.78
CA ARG A 80 5.23 0.48 -7.53
C ARG A 80 4.06 1.04 -6.73
N PHE A 81 3.97 0.83 -5.42
CA PHE A 81 2.84 1.30 -4.60
C PHE A 81 3.24 2.43 -3.64
N ALA A 82 4.32 3.14 -3.93
CA ALA A 82 4.79 4.24 -3.09
C ALA A 82 3.82 5.44 -3.05
N SER A 83 3.07 5.69 -4.13
CA SER A 83 2.01 6.71 -4.15
C SER A 83 1.09 6.58 -5.36
N GLY A 84 -0.05 7.28 -5.30
CA GLY A 84 -1.02 7.39 -6.38
C GLY A 84 -2.09 6.29 -6.35
N LEU A 85 -2.98 6.34 -7.34
CA LEU A 85 -4.02 5.35 -7.57
C LEU A 85 -3.52 4.31 -8.58
N LYS A 86 -3.57 3.03 -8.20
CA LYS A 86 -3.09 1.89 -9.00
C LYS A 86 -4.05 0.72 -8.88
N ARG A 87 -3.81 -0.32 -9.69
CA ARG A 87 -4.56 -1.58 -9.62
C ARG A 87 -3.67 -2.74 -9.21
N TYR A 88 -4.27 -3.65 -8.45
CA TYR A 88 -3.75 -4.97 -8.14
C TYR A 88 -4.91 -5.97 -8.23
N GLY A 89 -4.85 -6.90 -9.19
CA GLY A 89 -6.00 -7.74 -9.50
C GLY A 89 -7.24 -6.90 -9.81
N ARG A 90 -8.34 -7.17 -9.11
CA ARG A 90 -9.60 -6.42 -9.22
C ARG A 90 -9.62 -5.15 -8.36
N MET A 91 -8.80 -5.10 -7.31
CA MET A 91 -8.75 -4.02 -6.32
C MET A 91 -8.03 -2.77 -6.84
N ALA A 92 -8.59 -1.60 -6.53
CA ALA A 92 -7.88 -0.33 -6.63
C ALA A 92 -7.07 -0.06 -5.36
N ILE A 93 -5.85 0.45 -5.49
CA ILE A 93 -4.98 0.82 -4.37
C ILE A 93 -4.62 2.29 -4.50
N ASN A 94 -5.04 3.09 -3.53
CA ASN A 94 -4.71 4.49 -3.43
C ASN A 94 -3.73 4.74 -2.27
N VAL A 95 -2.50 5.13 -2.60
CA VAL A 95 -1.50 5.50 -1.59
C VAL A 95 -1.28 7.00 -1.64
N SER A 96 -1.72 7.69 -0.59
CA SER A 96 -1.55 9.14 -0.48
C SER A 96 -0.13 9.50 -0.06
N ARG A 97 0.42 10.55 -0.65
CA ARG A 97 1.67 11.16 -0.14
C ARG A 97 1.45 11.90 1.18
N GLY A 98 0.20 12.26 1.47
CA GLY A 98 -0.19 13.07 2.62
C GLY A 98 0.33 14.51 2.53
N ILE A 99 -0.02 15.29 3.55
CA ILE A 99 0.38 16.70 3.68
C ILE A 99 1.45 16.93 4.75
N GLY A 100 1.64 15.99 5.66
CA GLY A 100 2.59 16.07 6.78
C GLY A 100 3.91 15.34 6.51
N TRP A 101 4.62 15.00 7.57
CA TRP A 101 5.93 14.35 7.55
C TRP A 101 5.83 12.95 8.17
N ALA A 102 6.82 12.10 7.89
CA ALA A 102 7.01 10.86 8.65
C ALA A 102 7.89 11.13 9.88
N LYS A 103 8.77 10.19 10.25
CA LYS A 103 9.69 10.33 11.39
C LYS A 103 10.65 11.52 11.26
N LEU A 104 11.15 11.78 10.05
CA LEU A 104 12.03 12.90 9.76
C LEU A 104 11.21 14.04 9.13
N ARG A 105 11.39 15.27 9.61
CA ARG A 105 10.67 16.46 9.14
C ARG A 105 11.28 17.01 7.84
N VAL A 106 11.48 16.15 6.84
CA VAL A 106 12.07 16.53 5.55
C VAL A 106 11.19 16.06 4.40
N ARG A 107 11.05 16.91 3.39
CA ARG A 107 10.42 16.58 2.11
C ARG A 107 11.23 17.18 0.98
N PHE A 108 12.03 16.35 0.32
CA PHE A 108 12.84 16.77 -0.82
C PHE A 108 12.31 16.11 -2.09
N PHE A 109 11.90 16.92 -3.07
CA PHE A 109 11.18 16.50 -4.28
C PHE A 109 9.94 15.59 -4.06
N CYS A 110 9.40 15.55 -2.83
CA CYS A 110 8.18 14.82 -2.49
C CYS A 110 7.05 15.81 -2.18
N ARG A 111 6.36 16.28 -3.23
CA ARG A 111 5.27 17.26 -3.11
C ARG A 111 4.14 16.69 -2.21
N PRO A 112 3.54 17.50 -1.32
CA PRO A 112 2.30 17.13 -0.63
C PRO A 112 1.19 16.72 -1.60
N ALA A 113 0.28 15.86 -1.15
CA ALA A 113 -0.92 15.49 -1.91
C ALA A 113 -2.13 15.31 -1.01
N LEU A 114 -3.28 15.72 -1.55
CA LEU A 114 -4.61 15.41 -1.06
C LEU A 114 -5.35 14.74 -2.23
N HIS A 115 -5.96 13.59 -1.97
CA HIS A 115 -6.66 12.82 -3.00
C HIS A 115 -8.16 12.95 -2.79
N LEU A 116 -8.88 13.34 -3.84
CA LEU A 116 -10.34 13.25 -3.92
C LEU A 116 -10.68 11.97 -4.68
N LEU A 117 -11.30 11.01 -4.00
CA LEU A 117 -11.77 9.77 -4.61
C LEU A 117 -13.29 9.82 -4.72
N ILE A 118 -13.79 9.63 -5.94
CA ILE A 118 -15.22 9.56 -6.23
C ILE A 118 -15.54 8.10 -6.49
N ILE A 119 -16.42 7.52 -5.66
CA ILE A 119 -16.87 6.14 -5.76
C ILE A 119 -18.31 6.18 -6.26
N ASN A 120 -18.53 5.69 -7.47
CA ASN A 120 -19.85 5.59 -8.07
C ASN A 120 -20.32 4.14 -7.99
N ASN A 121 -21.52 3.92 -7.47
CA ASN A 121 -22.19 2.63 -7.49
C ASN A 121 -23.22 2.66 -8.61
N THR A 122 -22.80 2.26 -9.82
CA THR A 122 -23.68 2.13 -11.00
C THR A 122 -24.21 0.72 -11.12
#